data_AF-A0A1S2XEL8-F1
#
_entry.id   AF-A0A1S2XEL8-F1
#
_cell.length_a   1.000
_cell.length_b   1.000
_cell.length_c   1.000
_cell.angle_alpha   90.00
_cell.angle_beta   90.00
_cell.angle_gamma   90.00
#
_symmetry.space_group_name_H-M   'P 1'
#
loop_
_entity.id
_entity.type
_entity.pdbx_description
1 polymer ?
#
loop_
_entity_poly.entity_id
_entity_poly.type
_entity_poly.pdbx_seq_one_letter_code
_entity_poly.pdbx_strand_id
1 'polypeptide(L)'
;MVDISAEVQRLSKRLSKMQKEYERFIAKLNSPKMGETVWNDLEKIWMDPSYKDISNRAKKNRTSSKGGVVHTGGSISIAEHTIQMAEELGRDPTLDEVFLKTHTKKKDNSWVDERAKKNI
;
A
#
# COMPACT_ATOMS: atom_id res chain seq x y z
N MET A 1 -56.65 -6.96 -11.64
CA MET A 1 -55.89 -7.69 -12.67
C MET A 1 -54.63 -6.89 -12.95
N VAL A 2 -53.44 -7.41 -12.60
CA VAL A 2 -52.17 -6.67 -12.77
C VAL A 2 -51.89 -6.55 -14.27
N ASP A 3 -51.60 -5.34 -14.74
CA ASP A 3 -51.27 -5.09 -16.14
C ASP A 3 -49.86 -5.62 -16.45
N ILE A 4 -49.81 -6.87 -16.92
CA ILE A 4 -48.59 -7.58 -17.30
C ILE A 4 -47.81 -6.79 -18.36
N SER A 5 -48.49 -6.05 -19.24
CA SER A 5 -47.85 -5.25 -20.29
C SER A 5 -47.04 -4.10 -19.69
N ALA A 6 -47.63 -3.39 -18.71
CA ALA A 6 -46.95 -2.31 -18.01
C ALA A 6 -45.71 -2.80 -17.23
N GLU A 7 -45.80 -3.99 -16.62
CA GLU A 7 -44.68 -4.59 -15.88
C GLU A 7 -43.55 -5.04 -16.81
N VAL A 8 -43.87 -5.68 -17.94
CA VAL A 8 -42.88 -6.05 -18.98
C VAL A 8 -42.18 -4.81 -19.54
N GLN A 9 -42.93 -3.73 -19.79
CA GLN A 9 -42.35 -2.46 -20.24
C GLN A 9 -41.42 -1.84 -19.18
N ARG A 10 -41.79 -1.91 -17.90
CA ARG A 10 -40.96 -1.42 -16.79
C ARG A 10 -39.65 -2.19 -16.68
N LEU A 11 -39.72 -3.52 -16.73
CA LEU A 11 -38.55 -4.40 -16.66
C LEU A 11 -37.63 -4.22 -17.86
N SER A 12 -38.19 -4.09 -19.07
CA SER A 12 -37.43 -3.84 -20.29
C SER A 12 -36.65 -2.52 -20.24
N LYS A 13 -37.27 -1.43 -19.78
CA LYS A 13 -36.60 -0.14 -19.58
C LYS A 13 -35.47 -0.22 -18.57
N ARG A 14 -35.68 -0.96 -17.47
CA ARG A 14 -34.68 -1.16 -16.42
C ARG A 14 -33.48 -1.97 -16.93
N LEU A 15 -33.73 -3.01 -17.73
CA LEU A 15 -32.68 -3.80 -18.37
C LEU A 15 -31.87 -2.96 -19.36
N SER A 16 -32.52 -2.16 -20.20
CA SER A 16 -31.83 -1.25 -21.13
C SER A 16 -30.96 -0.22 -20.41
N LYS A 17 -31.42 0.31 -19.28
CA LYS A 17 -30.62 1.21 -18.44
C LYS A 17 -29.37 0.51 -17.90
N MET A 18 -29.53 -0.70 -17.35
CA MET A 18 -28.43 -1.52 -16.86
C MET A 18 -27.40 -1.83 -17.96
N GLN A 19 -27.85 -2.14 -19.17
CA GLN A 19 -26.96 -2.38 -20.32
C GLN A 19 -26.13 -1.14 -20.66
N LYS A 20 -26.75 0.04 -20.73
CA LYS A 20 -26.05 1.31 -21.00
C LYS A 20 -25.08 1.71 -19.88
N GLU A 21 -25.36 1.34 -18.64
CA GLU A 21 -24.45 1.57 -17.52
C GLU A 21 -23.26 0.61 -17.58
N TYR A 22 -23.50 -0.66 -17.90
CA TYR A 22 -22.47 -1.66 -18.13
C TYR A 22 -21.54 -1.27 -19.30
N GLU A 23 -22.09 -0.89 -20.44
CA GLU A 23 -21.31 -0.44 -21.59
C GLU A 23 -20.45 0.79 -21.27
N ARG A 24 -21.00 1.76 -20.53
CA ARG A 24 -20.23 2.93 -20.07
C ARG A 24 -19.13 2.57 -19.09
N PHE A 25 -19.37 1.58 -18.22
CA PHE A 25 -18.35 1.05 -17.31
C PHE A 25 -17.22 0.36 -18.08
N ILE A 26 -17.55 -0.53 -19.02
CA ILE A 26 -16.57 -1.19 -19.89
C ILE A 26 -15.80 -0.17 -20.74
N ALA A 27 -16.46 0.84 -21.30
CA ALA A 27 -15.78 1.92 -22.02
C ALA A 27 -14.83 2.73 -21.12
N LYS A 28 -15.15 2.92 -19.83
CA LYS A 28 -14.28 3.58 -18.85
C LYS A 28 -13.13 2.68 -18.37
N LEU A 29 -13.30 1.36 -18.41
CA LEU A 29 -12.22 0.40 -18.13
C LEU A 29 -11.27 0.26 -19.32
N ASN A 30 -11.83 0.19 -20.54
CA ASN A 30 -11.10 0.15 -21.80
C ASN A 30 -10.62 1.54 -22.25
N SER A 31 -11.02 2.59 -21.53
CA SER A 31 -10.45 3.91 -21.72
C SER A 31 -8.96 3.82 -21.38
N PRO A 32 -8.06 4.27 -22.27
CA PRO A 32 -6.63 4.23 -22.06
C PRO A 32 -6.28 5.20 -20.94
N LYS A 33 -6.44 4.78 -19.67
CA LYS A 33 -6.16 5.60 -18.49
C LYS A 33 -4.67 5.94 -18.32
N MET A 34 -3.82 5.38 -19.18
CA MET A 34 -2.65 6.08 -19.69
C MET A 34 -2.80 6.17 -21.22
N GLY A 35 -2.99 7.39 -21.74
CA GLY A 35 -2.83 7.62 -23.17
C GLY A 35 -1.42 7.20 -23.58
N GLU A 36 -1.27 6.69 -24.80
CA GLU A 36 0.03 6.31 -25.37
C GLU A 36 1.09 7.41 -25.21
N THR A 37 0.67 8.67 -25.24
CA THR A 37 1.51 9.83 -24.95
C THR A 37 2.12 9.81 -23.55
N VAL A 38 1.31 9.58 -22.51
CA VAL A 38 1.79 9.51 -21.11
C VAL A 38 2.73 8.33 -20.92
N TRP A 39 2.43 7.19 -21.57
CA TRP A 39 3.29 6.01 -21.53
C TRP A 39 4.66 6.30 -22.15
N ASN A 40 4.68 6.89 -23.35
CA ASN A 40 5.92 7.25 -24.05
C ASN A 40 6.75 8.28 -23.27
N ASP A 41 6.10 9.22 -22.58
CA ASP A 41 6.80 10.21 -21.76
C ASP A 41 7.41 9.59 -20.49
N LEU A 42 6.70 8.67 -19.83
CA LEU A 42 7.25 7.91 -18.70
C LEU A 42 8.42 7.02 -19.14
N GLU A 43 8.31 6.36 -20.29
CA GLU A 43 9.39 5.53 -20.83
C GLU A 43 10.66 6.36 -21.06
N LYS A 44 10.55 7.55 -21.66
CA LYS A 44 11.70 8.45 -21.83
C LYS A 44 12.36 8.79 -20.50
N ILE A 45 11.57 9.14 -19.48
CA ILE A 45 12.08 9.47 -18.13
C ILE A 45 12.77 8.26 -17.51
N TRP A 46 12.19 7.06 -17.62
CA TRP A 46 12.78 5.85 -17.05
C TRP A 46 14.03 5.38 -17.79
N MET A 47 14.13 5.68 -19.09
CA MET A 47 15.30 5.34 -19.90
C MET A 47 16.47 6.31 -19.72
N ASP A 48 16.21 7.52 -19.21
CA ASP A 48 17.22 8.53 -18.90
C ASP A 48 18.31 7.98 -17.96
N PRO A 49 19.61 8.12 -18.31
CA PRO A 49 20.71 7.63 -17.49
C PRO A 49 20.72 8.19 -16.06
N SER A 50 20.37 9.47 -15.87
CA SER A 50 20.35 10.09 -14.54
C SER A 50 19.27 9.48 -13.65
N TYR A 51 18.10 9.16 -14.22
CA TYR A 51 17.04 8.48 -13.49
C TYR A 51 17.43 7.03 -13.15
N LYS A 52 18.06 6.31 -14.09
CA LYS A 52 18.59 4.96 -13.83
C LYS A 52 19.62 4.96 -12.69
N ASP A 53 20.48 5.97 -12.61
CA ASP A 53 21.45 6.11 -11.53
C ASP A 53 20.78 6.35 -10.17
N ILE A 54 19.76 7.22 -10.13
CA ILE A 54 18.95 7.44 -8.93
C ILE A 54 18.24 6.14 -8.52
N SER A 55 17.62 5.44 -9.47
CA SER A 55 16.92 4.18 -9.23
C SER A 55 17.86 3.10 -8.71
N ASN A 56 19.04 2.95 -9.31
CA ASN A 56 20.07 2.01 -8.88
C ASN A 56 20.59 2.35 -7.48
N ARG A 57 20.81 3.63 -7.18
CA ARG A 57 21.20 4.10 -5.83
C ARG A 57 20.12 3.80 -4.81
N ALA A 58 18.85 4.10 -5.12
CA ALA A 58 17.72 3.81 -4.25
C ALA A 58 17.55 2.31 -4.02
N LYS A 59 17.76 1.48 -5.05
CA LYS A 59 17.75 0.01 -4.93
C LYS A 59 18.85 -0.47 -3.99
N LYS A 60 20.09 0.02 -4.16
CA LYS A 60 21.22 -0.28 -3.27
C LYS A 60 20.93 0.16 -1.83
N ASN A 61 20.33 1.33 -1.63
CA ASN A 61 19.94 1.83 -0.31
C ASN A 61 18.88 0.95 0.35
N ARG A 62 17.85 0.48 -0.40
CA ARG A 62 16.83 -0.44 0.12
C ARG A 62 17.38 -1.81 0.51
N THR A 63 18.38 -2.30 -0.23
CA THR A 63 19.06 -3.57 0.09
C THR A 63 20.13 -3.43 1.17
N SER A 64 20.50 -2.20 1.51
CA SER A 64 21.48 -1.94 2.55
C SER A 64 20.87 -2.31 3.91
N SER A 65 21.59 -3.13 4.68
CA SER A 65 21.31 -3.34 6.10
C SER A 65 21.77 -2.17 6.98
N LYS A 66 22.39 -1.14 6.37
CA LYS A 66 22.88 0.07 7.02
C LYS A 66 22.23 1.31 6.39
N GLY A 67 21.57 2.13 7.20
CA GLY A 67 20.95 3.38 6.76
C GLY A 67 19.48 3.23 6.37
N GLY A 68 18.69 4.27 6.68
CA GLY A 68 17.23 4.19 6.81
C GLY A 68 16.81 3.80 8.23
N VAL A 69 15.60 4.15 8.67
CA VAL A 69 15.03 3.62 9.94
C VAL A 69 14.60 2.18 9.68
N VAL A 70 15.53 1.25 9.84
CA VAL A 70 15.24 -0.18 9.78
C VAL A 70 14.44 -0.53 11.02
N HIS A 71 13.15 -0.82 10.86
CA HIS A 71 12.23 -1.19 11.93
C HIS A 71 11.69 -2.61 11.68
N THR A 72 11.53 -3.40 12.73
CA THR A 72 10.93 -4.75 12.69
C THR A 72 9.44 -4.73 12.99
N GLY A 73 8.86 -3.54 13.23
CA GLY A 73 7.43 -3.34 13.50
C GLY A 73 6.49 -3.74 12.36
N GLY A 74 7.00 -3.86 11.13
CA GLY A 74 6.20 -4.22 9.96
C GLY A 74 5.18 -3.15 9.58
N SER A 75 4.02 -3.56 9.05
CA SER A 75 2.95 -2.66 8.58
C SER A 75 2.07 -2.10 9.72
N ILE A 76 2.38 -2.39 10.97
CA ILE A 76 1.62 -2.01 12.15
C ILE A 76 2.22 -0.73 12.74
N SER A 77 1.36 0.21 13.13
CA SER A 77 1.82 1.48 13.73
C SER A 77 2.43 1.26 15.12
N ILE A 78 3.28 2.18 15.57
CA ILE A 78 3.85 2.14 16.93
C ILE A 78 2.74 2.19 18.01
N ALA A 79 1.68 2.96 17.79
CA ALA A 79 0.54 3.02 18.69
C ALA A 79 -0.16 1.66 18.82
N GLU A 80 -0.35 0.98 17.70
CA GLU A 80 -0.97 -0.35 17.68
C GLU A 80 -0.06 -1.40 18.36
N HIS A 81 1.26 -1.34 18.15
CA HIS A 81 2.21 -2.15 18.94
C HIS A 81 2.09 -1.87 20.44
N THR A 82 1.90 -0.61 20.83
CA THR A 82 1.76 -0.18 22.23
C THR A 82 0.50 -0.78 22.86
N ILE A 83 -0.63 -0.76 22.16
CA ILE A 83 -1.90 -1.37 22.61
C ILE A 83 -1.72 -2.88 22.77
N GLN A 84 -1.16 -3.56 21.76
CA GLN A 84 -0.95 -5.00 21.82
C GLN A 84 -0.01 -5.40 22.97
N MET A 85 1.06 -4.64 23.22
CA MET A 85 1.93 -4.90 24.36
C MET A 85 1.25 -4.59 25.69
N ALA A 86 0.35 -3.61 25.76
CA ALA A 86 -0.40 -3.33 26.97
C ALA A 86 -1.30 -4.50 27.36
N GLU A 87 -1.92 -5.14 26.37
CA GLU A 87 -2.68 -6.38 26.54
C GLU A 87 -1.78 -7.56 26.94
N GLU A 88 -0.62 -7.73 26.29
CA GLU A 88 0.36 -8.80 26.62
C GLU A 88 0.92 -8.67 28.05
N LEU A 89 1.21 -7.44 28.50
CA LEU A 89 1.83 -7.16 29.80
C LEU A 89 0.82 -6.93 30.93
N GLY A 90 -0.46 -6.69 30.61
CA GLY A 90 -1.49 -6.29 31.56
C GLY A 90 -1.26 -4.90 32.17
N ARG A 91 -0.40 -4.08 31.55
CA ARG A 91 -0.06 -2.71 31.95
C ARG A 91 0.43 -1.92 30.74
N ASP A 92 0.40 -0.60 30.81
CA ASP A 92 0.99 0.21 29.75
C ASP A 92 2.50 -0.06 29.61
N PRO A 93 2.98 -0.33 28.38
CA PRO A 93 4.40 -0.52 28.12
C PRO A 93 5.12 0.84 28.15
N THR A 94 6.38 0.81 28.59
CA THR A 94 7.26 1.97 28.52
C THR A 94 7.70 2.22 27.08
N LEU A 95 8.10 3.46 26.77
CA LEU A 95 8.62 3.81 25.44
C LEU A 95 9.84 2.96 25.06
N ASP A 96 10.69 2.62 26.02
CA ASP A 96 11.87 1.79 25.79
C ASP A 96 11.51 0.35 25.45
N GLU A 97 10.47 -0.22 26.09
CA GLU A 97 9.93 -1.55 25.75
C GLU A 97 9.37 -1.57 24.33
N VAL A 98 8.62 -0.52 23.95
CA VAL A 98 8.10 -0.35 22.59
C VAL A 98 9.24 -0.23 21.58
N PHE A 99 10.27 0.54 21.92
CA PHE A 99 11.45 0.72 21.08
C PHE A 99 12.20 -0.59 20.89
N LEU A 100 12.45 -1.35 21.96
CA LEU A 100 13.09 -2.67 21.92
C LEU A 100 12.29 -3.64 21.05
N LYS A 101 10.96 -3.74 21.21
CA LYS A 101 10.11 -4.63 20.40
C LYS A 101 10.18 -4.31 18.90
N THR A 102 10.31 -3.03 18.55
CA THR A 102 10.24 -2.54 17.16
C THR A 102 11.60 -2.37 16.48
N HIS A 103 12.70 -2.45 17.23
CA HIS A 103 14.07 -2.29 16.74
C HIS A 103 15.00 -3.48 17.10
N THR A 104 14.43 -4.59 17.55
CA THR A 104 15.12 -5.89 17.66
C THR A 104 14.48 -6.93 16.74
N LYS A 105 15.29 -7.87 16.26
CA LYS A 105 14.84 -8.95 15.39
C LYS A 105 14.18 -10.05 16.23
N LYS A 106 12.99 -10.49 15.83
CA LYS A 106 12.20 -11.51 16.57
C LYS A 106 12.89 -12.88 16.71
N LYS A 107 13.86 -13.22 15.83
CA LYS A 107 14.49 -14.55 15.82
C LYS A 107 15.56 -14.72 16.88
N ASP A 108 16.36 -13.68 17.09
CA ASP A 108 17.59 -13.72 17.89
C ASP A 108 17.68 -12.56 18.89
N ASN A 109 16.65 -11.70 18.96
CA ASN A 109 16.62 -10.44 19.73
C ASN A 109 17.82 -9.53 19.46
N SER A 110 18.51 -9.72 18.32
CA SER A 110 19.62 -8.86 17.95
C SER A 110 19.10 -7.53 17.39
N TRP A 111 19.90 -6.49 17.55
CA TRP A 111 19.59 -5.17 17.01
C TRP A 111 19.48 -5.19 15.49
N VAL A 112 18.54 -4.40 14.98
CA VAL A 112 18.34 -4.19 13.54
C VAL A 112 19.56 -3.53 12.88
N ASP A 113 20.17 -2.56 13.56
CA ASP A 113 21.44 -1.93 13.16
C ASP A 113 22.21 -1.37 14.39
N GLU A 114 23.43 -0.88 14.16
CA GLU A 114 24.26 -0.25 15.21
C GLU A 114 23.72 1.12 15.67
N ARG A 115 22.81 1.75 14.93
CA ARG A 115 22.24 3.05 15.30
C ARG A 115 21.12 2.87 16.32
N ALA A 116 20.31 1.83 16.18
CA ALA A 116 19.28 1.45 17.13
C ALA A 116 19.87 1.22 18.54
N LYS A 117 21.08 0.65 18.62
CA LYS A 117 21.83 0.51 19.89
C LYS A 117 22.20 1.83 20.55
N LYS A 118 22.41 2.90 19.77
CA LYS A 118 22.90 4.20 20.27
C LYS A 118 21.78 5.13 20.72
N ASN A 119 20.52 4.77 20.48
CA ASN A 119 19.35 5.58 20.80
C ASN A 119 18.63 5.12 22.09
N ILE A 120 19.24 4.18 22.83
CA ILE A 120 18.88 3.82 24.21
C ILE A 120 19.76 4.62 25.18
#